data_AF-A0ABD5S5H6-F1
#
_entry.id   AF-A0ABD5S5H6-F1
#
_cell.length_a   1.000
_cell.length_b   1.000
_cell.length_c   1.000
_cell.angle_alpha   90.00
_cell.angle_beta   90.00
_cell.angle_gamma   90.00
#
_symmetry.space_group_name_H-M   'P 1'
#
loop_
_entity.id
_entity.type
_entity.pdbx_description
1 polymer ?
#
loop_
_entity_poly.entity_id
_entity_poly.type
_entity_poly.pdbx_seq_one_letter_code
_entity_poly.pdbx_strand_id
1 'polypeptide(L)'
;GVGDDGTDADADRRLRFFTPTREIDLCGHATVAAHAYFREEGLLDGDTTTALTNAGPVDVTVDDDGTVWMHQTFESVEPVTPDYDRLGGALGIDPAALEDVGADLAPAVASTGLRYLLLPVNFLEHLSTAEPDHDELRVLSEEFDLTGVYAFSFDTLESESTLHGRMFAPAAGIPEDPVTGTASGACAAYLRYEEAFDG
;
A
#
# COMPACT_ATOMS: atom_id res chain seq x y z
N GLY A 1 -33.57 21.91 -1.38
CA GLY A 1 -32.41 21.65 -0.52
C GLY A 1 -32.70 20.36 0.17
N VAL A 2 -31.92 19.31 0.03
CA VAL A 2 -30.45 19.19 -0.12
C VAL A 2 -30.20 18.36 -1.39
N GLY A 3 -29.43 18.83 -2.38
CA GLY A 3 -27.98 18.77 -2.38
C GLY A 3 -27.56 17.43 -2.99
N ASP A 4 -27.66 17.35 -4.32
CA ASP A 4 -27.22 16.26 -5.19
C ASP A 4 -25.72 16.43 -5.40
N ASP A 5 -24.92 15.80 -4.53
CA ASP A 5 -23.47 15.73 -4.67
C ASP A 5 -23.17 14.47 -5.51
N GLY A 6 -23.02 14.66 -6.82
CA GLY A 6 -22.83 13.58 -7.79
C GLY A 6 -21.67 12.65 -7.44
N THR A 7 -21.86 11.34 -7.65
CA THR A 7 -20.81 10.31 -7.90
C THR A 7 -21.36 8.88 -8.13
N ASP A 8 -22.66 8.62 -8.02
CA ASP A 8 -23.20 7.25 -8.18
C ASP A 8 -23.48 6.83 -9.65
N ALA A 9 -23.20 7.68 -10.66
CA ALA A 9 -23.73 7.50 -12.02
C ALA A 9 -22.77 6.96 -13.10
N ASP A 10 -21.45 6.88 -12.87
CA ASP A 10 -20.47 6.70 -13.98
C ASP A 10 -19.46 5.54 -13.82
N ALA A 11 -19.67 4.58 -12.92
CA ALA A 11 -18.81 3.39 -12.84
C ALA A 11 -19.47 2.18 -13.52
N ASP A 12 -18.69 1.43 -14.32
CA ASP A 12 -19.17 0.24 -15.02
C ASP A 12 -19.56 -0.89 -14.05
N ARG A 13 -18.88 -0.96 -12.90
CA ARG A 13 -19.05 -2.02 -11.91
C ARG A 13 -18.94 -1.48 -10.49
N ARG A 14 -19.59 -2.14 -9.53
CA ARG A 14 -19.38 -1.92 -8.09
C ARG A 14 -18.68 -3.12 -7.47
N LEU A 15 -17.55 -2.88 -6.79
CA LEU A 15 -16.82 -3.88 -6.03
C LEU A 15 -16.95 -3.61 -4.52
N ARG A 16 -17.08 -4.68 -3.75
CA ARG A 16 -17.07 -4.66 -2.27
C ARG A 16 -16.12 -5.75 -1.79
N PHE A 17 -15.31 -5.43 -0.79
CA PHE A 17 -14.22 -6.29 -0.34
C PHE A 17 -14.43 -6.71 1.11
N PHE A 18 -14.31 -8.00 1.37
CA PHE A 18 -14.56 -8.56 2.71
C PHE A 18 -13.34 -9.35 3.15
N THR A 19 -12.80 -8.99 4.32
CA THR A 19 -11.94 -9.89 5.10
C THR A 19 -12.82 -10.91 5.82
N PRO A 20 -12.25 -11.94 6.48
CA PRO A 20 -13.03 -12.88 7.27
C PRO A 20 -13.88 -12.24 8.39
N THR A 21 -13.57 -11.01 8.79
CA THR A 21 -14.18 -10.35 9.97
C THR A 21 -14.90 -9.04 9.65
N ARG A 22 -14.61 -8.35 8.54
CA ARG A 22 -15.21 -7.05 8.20
C ARG A 22 -15.15 -6.72 6.72
N GLU A 23 -15.93 -5.74 6.29
CA GLU A 23 -15.74 -5.07 5.00
C GLU A 23 -14.54 -4.11 5.09
N ILE A 24 -13.81 -3.97 3.97
CA ILE A 24 -12.74 -2.98 3.77
C ILE A 24 -13.07 -2.14 2.53
N ASP A 25 -12.59 -0.90 2.51
CA ASP A 25 -13.06 0.07 1.53
C ASP A 25 -12.47 -0.12 0.13
N LEU A 26 -11.25 -0.68 0.08
CA LEU A 26 -10.51 -0.95 -1.14
C LEU A 26 -9.58 -2.15 -0.93
N CYS A 27 -9.36 -2.94 -1.97
CA CYS A 27 -8.38 -4.02 -1.98
C CYS A 27 -7.75 -4.17 -3.37
N GLY A 28 -6.51 -3.69 -3.53
CA GLY A 28 -5.86 -3.62 -4.84
C GLY A 28 -5.74 -4.99 -5.52
N HIS A 29 -5.25 -6.01 -4.81
CA HIS A 29 -5.09 -7.34 -5.40
C HIS A 29 -6.44 -8.00 -5.75
N ALA A 30 -7.51 -7.72 -5.00
CA ALA A 30 -8.84 -8.24 -5.31
C ALA A 30 -9.45 -7.50 -6.51
N THR A 31 -9.19 -6.19 -6.66
CA THR A 31 -9.54 -5.44 -7.87
C THR A 31 -8.84 -6.02 -9.09
N VAL A 32 -7.52 -6.23 -9.02
CA VAL A 32 -6.72 -6.84 -10.09
C VAL A 32 -7.26 -8.23 -10.45
N ALA A 33 -7.47 -9.10 -9.45
CA ALA A 33 -7.97 -10.45 -9.66
C ALA A 33 -9.39 -10.46 -10.28
N ALA A 34 -10.28 -9.58 -9.83
CA ALA A 34 -11.62 -9.48 -10.38
C ALA A 34 -11.61 -9.10 -11.86
N HIS A 35 -10.76 -8.15 -12.25
CA HIS A 35 -10.68 -7.69 -13.65
C HIS A 35 -9.96 -8.69 -14.56
N ALA A 36 -8.95 -9.41 -14.06
CA ALA A 36 -8.38 -10.54 -14.78
C ALA A 36 -9.46 -11.60 -15.08
N TYR A 37 -10.27 -11.94 -14.07
CA TYR A 37 -11.40 -12.86 -14.24
C TYR A 37 -12.45 -12.33 -15.22
N PHE A 38 -12.81 -11.04 -15.13
CA PHE A 38 -13.76 -10.44 -16.08
C PHE A 38 -13.25 -10.48 -17.52
N ARG A 39 -11.95 -10.30 -17.75
CA ARG A 39 -11.36 -10.44 -19.08
C ARG A 39 -11.44 -11.89 -19.58
N GLU A 40 -11.07 -12.85 -18.75
CA GLU A 40 -11.11 -14.28 -19.10
C GLU A 40 -12.53 -14.75 -19.48
N GLU A 41 -13.54 -14.25 -18.76
CA GLU A 41 -14.96 -14.57 -19.00
C GLU A 41 -15.60 -13.72 -20.11
N GLY A 42 -14.86 -12.81 -20.74
CA GLY A 42 -15.39 -11.92 -21.79
C GLY A 42 -16.45 -10.95 -21.28
N LEU A 43 -16.34 -10.51 -20.02
CA LEU A 43 -17.27 -9.62 -19.33
C LEU A 43 -16.85 -8.14 -19.41
N LEU A 44 -15.75 -7.80 -20.06
CA LEU A 44 -15.30 -6.40 -20.21
C LEU A 44 -15.69 -5.83 -21.58
N ASP A 45 -16.24 -4.63 -21.58
CA ASP A 45 -16.53 -3.87 -22.80
C ASP A 45 -15.30 -3.05 -23.21
N GLY A 46 -14.27 -3.75 -23.70
CA GLY A 46 -12.98 -3.16 -24.06
C GLY A 46 -11.92 -3.32 -22.97
N ASP A 47 -10.87 -2.51 -23.06
CA ASP A 47 -9.67 -2.68 -22.24
C ASP A 47 -9.65 -1.76 -21.01
N THR A 48 -10.41 -0.67 -21.01
CA THR A 48 -10.52 0.25 -19.86
C THR A 48 -11.91 0.16 -19.24
N THR A 49 -11.97 0.13 -17.91
CA THR A 49 -13.22 0.12 -17.14
C THR A 49 -13.07 0.84 -15.80
N THR A 50 -14.18 1.26 -15.19
CA THR A 50 -14.19 1.91 -13.88
C THR A 50 -14.94 1.06 -12.86
N ALA A 51 -14.31 0.81 -11.70
CA ALA A 51 -14.89 0.11 -10.57
C ALA A 51 -15.17 1.07 -9.41
N LEU A 52 -16.43 1.18 -8.98
CA LEU A 52 -16.82 1.90 -7.77
C LEU A 52 -16.54 1.04 -6.53
N THR A 53 -15.73 1.57 -5.62
CA THR A 53 -15.41 0.98 -4.31
C THR A 53 -15.95 1.87 -3.18
N ASN A 54 -15.81 1.47 -1.91
CA ASN A 54 -16.18 2.38 -0.82
C ASN A 54 -15.13 3.50 -0.63
N ALA A 55 -13.91 3.34 -1.16
CA ALA A 55 -12.89 4.38 -1.23
C ALA A 55 -13.06 5.33 -2.44
N GLY A 56 -14.09 5.13 -3.28
CA GLY A 56 -14.33 5.89 -4.50
C GLY A 56 -14.15 5.08 -5.79
N PRO A 57 -14.31 5.72 -6.96
CA PRO A 57 -14.10 5.08 -8.26
C PRO A 57 -12.61 4.83 -8.51
N VAL A 58 -12.32 3.71 -9.16
CA VAL A 58 -10.97 3.27 -9.52
C VAL A 58 -10.97 2.91 -11.00
N ASP A 59 -10.08 3.53 -11.77
CA ASP A 59 -9.88 3.19 -13.17
C ASP A 59 -8.97 1.97 -13.30
N VAL A 60 -9.37 1.04 -14.16
CA VAL A 60 -8.66 -0.21 -14.42
C VAL A 60 -8.47 -0.39 -15.92
N THR A 61 -7.26 -0.73 -16.34
CA THR A 61 -6.94 -1.13 -17.71
C THR A 61 -6.48 -2.57 -17.73
N VAL A 62 -6.98 -3.37 -18.67
CA VAL A 62 -6.57 -4.75 -18.90
C VAL A 62 -5.98 -4.86 -20.29
N ASP A 63 -4.67 -5.07 -20.36
CA ASP A 63 -3.94 -5.21 -21.62
C ASP A 63 -4.27 -6.54 -22.32
N ASP A 64 -3.94 -6.62 -23.61
CA ASP A 64 -4.16 -7.81 -24.44
C ASP A 64 -3.43 -9.06 -23.92
N ASP A 65 -2.31 -8.89 -23.22
CA ASP A 65 -1.55 -9.98 -22.62
C ASP A 65 -2.10 -10.42 -21.24
N GLY A 66 -3.18 -9.78 -20.77
CA GLY A 66 -3.83 -10.06 -19.50
C GLY A 66 -3.28 -9.26 -18.32
N THR A 67 -2.31 -8.36 -18.54
CA THR A 67 -1.81 -7.47 -17.49
C THR A 67 -2.92 -6.50 -17.05
N VAL A 68 -3.18 -6.43 -15.75
CA VAL A 68 -4.18 -5.53 -15.17
C VAL A 68 -3.50 -4.38 -14.47
N TRP A 69 -3.78 -3.17 -14.92
CA TRP A 69 -3.35 -1.91 -14.34
C TRP A 69 -4.47 -1.28 -13.55
N MET A 70 -4.20 -0.88 -12.31
CA MET A 70 -5.13 -0.16 -11.46
C MET A 70 -4.57 1.24 -11.20
N HIS A 71 -5.32 2.29 -11.51
CA HIS A 71 -4.94 3.64 -11.16
C HIS A 71 -5.07 3.88 -9.66
N GLN A 72 -4.04 4.45 -9.06
CA GLN A 72 -4.05 4.90 -7.67
C GLN A 72 -3.80 6.41 -7.64
N THR A 73 -4.73 7.14 -7.05
CA THR A 73 -4.65 8.60 -6.95
C THR A 73 -3.76 8.98 -5.78
N PHE A 74 -2.75 9.80 -6.02
CA PHE A 74 -1.95 10.40 -4.96
C PHE A 74 -2.80 11.31 -4.06
N GLU A 75 -2.72 11.11 -2.74
CA GLU A 75 -3.42 11.96 -1.78
C GLU A 75 -2.46 12.80 -0.93
N SER A 76 -1.57 12.16 -0.16
CA SER A 76 -0.66 12.85 0.76
C SER A 76 0.63 12.08 1.02
N VAL A 77 1.66 12.84 1.42
CA VAL A 77 2.84 12.38 2.15
C VAL A 77 3.01 13.31 3.35
N GLU A 78 3.10 12.72 4.53
CA GLU A 78 3.18 13.39 5.83
C GLU A 78 4.44 12.91 6.54
N PRO A 79 5.53 13.71 6.55
CA PRO A 79 6.76 13.34 7.23
C PRO A 79 6.53 13.09 8.72
N VAL A 80 7.18 12.05 9.25
CA VAL A 80 7.10 11.69 10.67
C VAL A 80 8.47 11.91 11.30
N THR A 81 8.52 12.51 12.49
CA THR A 81 9.74 12.51 13.29
C THR A 81 9.93 11.09 13.85
N PRO A 82 10.96 10.34 13.43
CA PRO A 82 11.08 8.95 13.78
C PRO A 82 11.59 8.76 15.22
N ASP A 83 11.01 7.80 15.91
CA ASP A 83 11.60 7.16 17.09
C ASP A 83 12.13 5.80 16.64
N TYR A 84 13.38 5.76 16.18
CA TYR A 84 13.96 4.55 15.57
C TYR A 84 14.09 3.40 16.58
N ASP A 85 14.27 3.68 17.87
CA ASP A 85 14.27 2.66 18.91
C ASP A 85 12.90 1.97 18.98
N ARG A 86 11.82 2.76 18.98
CA ARG A 86 10.45 2.23 18.99
C ARG A 86 10.11 1.51 17.69
N LEU A 87 10.44 2.09 16.53
CA LEU A 87 10.15 1.50 15.22
C LEU A 87 10.94 0.20 14.99
N GLY A 88 12.21 0.18 15.38
CA GLY A 88 13.05 -1.02 15.34
C GLY A 88 12.52 -2.11 16.26
N GLY A 89 12.18 -1.75 17.50
CA GLY A 89 11.54 -2.65 18.45
C GLY A 89 10.22 -3.24 17.94
N ALA A 90 9.37 -2.42 17.31
CA ALA A 90 8.08 -2.84 16.75
C ALA A 90 8.23 -3.82 15.57
N LEU A 91 9.34 -3.76 14.82
CA LEU A 91 9.61 -4.69 13.71
C LEU A 91 10.57 -5.83 14.06
N GLY A 92 11.17 -5.82 15.26
CA GLY A 92 12.26 -6.73 15.59
C GLY A 92 13.51 -6.50 14.72
N ILE A 93 13.76 -5.25 14.33
CA ILE A 93 14.91 -4.83 13.51
C ILE A 93 15.81 -3.92 14.37
N ASP A 94 17.13 -4.02 14.18
CA ASP A 94 18.08 -3.09 14.81
C ASP A 94 17.73 -1.63 14.40
N PRO A 95 17.48 -0.71 15.35
CA PRO A 95 17.22 0.69 15.06
C PRO A 95 18.25 1.34 14.11
N ALA A 96 19.52 0.91 14.18
CA ALA A 96 20.56 1.41 13.29
C ALA A 96 20.28 1.09 11.81
N ALA A 97 19.67 -0.07 11.51
CA ALA A 97 19.29 -0.43 10.15
C ALA A 97 18.18 0.46 9.58
N LEU A 98 17.41 1.15 10.43
CA LEU A 98 16.42 2.14 10.03
C LEU A 98 17.05 3.54 9.94
N GLU A 99 17.84 3.93 10.93
CA GLU A 99 18.46 5.25 11.02
C GLU A 99 19.46 5.50 9.87
N ASP A 100 20.23 4.48 9.46
CA ASP A 100 21.22 4.58 8.39
C ASP A 100 20.61 5.04 7.06
N VAL A 101 19.45 4.51 6.69
CA VAL A 101 18.72 4.93 5.47
C VAL A 101 17.86 6.16 5.75
N GLY A 102 17.31 6.24 6.96
CA GLY A 102 16.46 7.32 7.45
C GLY A 102 17.13 8.70 7.44
N ALA A 103 18.47 8.77 7.43
CA ALA A 103 19.23 10.00 7.30
C ALA A 103 19.03 10.69 5.94
N ASP A 104 18.91 9.91 4.86
CA ASP A 104 18.69 10.40 3.50
C ASP A 104 17.22 10.27 3.08
N LEU A 105 16.47 9.37 3.70
CA LEU A 105 15.09 9.03 3.34
C LEU A 105 14.25 8.81 4.61
N ALA A 106 13.74 9.89 5.20
CA ALA A 106 13.07 9.85 6.49
C ALA A 106 11.69 9.16 6.43
N PRO A 107 11.28 8.37 7.45
CA PRO A 107 9.96 7.75 7.46
C PRO A 107 8.80 8.75 7.33
N ALA A 108 7.76 8.36 6.59
CA ALA A 108 6.59 9.19 6.37
C ALA A 108 5.32 8.36 6.31
N VAL A 109 4.18 8.98 6.61
CA VAL A 109 2.87 8.41 6.28
C VAL A 109 2.50 8.85 4.88
N ALA A 110 2.18 7.92 3.98
CA ALA A 110 1.65 8.27 2.65
C ALA A 110 0.34 7.56 2.36
N SER A 111 -0.47 8.20 1.52
CA SER A 111 -1.78 7.72 1.12
C SER A 111 -2.00 7.82 -0.39
N THR A 112 -2.53 6.74 -0.94
CA THR A 112 -3.18 6.69 -2.26
C THR A 112 -4.64 6.21 -2.15
N GLY A 113 -5.27 6.52 -1.01
CA GLY A 113 -6.62 6.07 -0.61
C GLY A 113 -6.62 5.27 0.69
N LEU A 114 -5.48 4.67 1.06
CA LEU A 114 -5.23 4.02 2.34
C LEU A 114 -3.90 4.52 2.90
N ARG A 115 -3.84 4.76 4.22
CA ARG A 115 -2.69 5.34 4.91
C ARG A 115 -1.69 4.25 5.33
N TYR A 116 -0.43 4.40 4.97
CA TYR A 116 0.65 3.49 5.38
C TYR A 116 1.80 4.27 5.98
N LEU A 117 2.46 3.73 7.00
CA LEU A 117 3.79 4.22 7.42
C LEU A 117 4.85 3.56 6.54
N LEU A 118 5.58 4.37 5.77
CA LEU A 118 6.64 3.94 4.88
C LEU A 118 7.94 4.00 5.68
N LEU A 119 8.57 2.84 5.84
CA LEU A 119 9.75 2.68 6.68
C LEU A 119 10.90 2.07 5.88
N PRO A 120 11.88 2.87 5.44
CA PRO A 120 13.05 2.34 4.78
C PRO A 120 13.93 1.55 5.75
N VAL A 121 14.47 0.44 5.26
CA VAL A 121 15.34 -0.48 5.99
C VAL A 121 16.59 -0.74 5.16
N ASN A 122 17.76 -0.59 5.77
CA ASN A 122 19.02 -0.91 5.13
C ASN A 122 19.12 -2.42 4.88
N PHE A 123 19.48 -2.83 3.67
CA PHE A 123 19.65 -4.23 3.24
C PHE A 123 18.43 -5.15 3.39
N LEU A 124 18.36 -6.12 2.48
CA LEU A 124 17.29 -7.11 2.47
C LEU A 124 17.38 -8.05 3.68
N GLU A 125 18.59 -8.32 4.17
CA GLU A 125 18.84 -9.21 5.30
C GLU A 125 18.06 -8.77 6.56
N HIS A 126 18.15 -7.49 6.94
CA HIS A 126 17.45 -6.97 8.11
C HIS A 126 15.92 -7.04 7.97
N LEU A 127 15.42 -6.71 6.78
CA LEU A 127 13.98 -6.78 6.49
C LEU A 127 13.48 -8.23 6.45
N SER A 128 14.27 -9.16 5.94
CA SER A 128 13.91 -10.59 5.82
C SER A 128 13.83 -11.29 7.17
N THR A 129 14.61 -10.84 8.15
CA THR A 129 14.61 -11.39 9.51
C THR A 129 13.67 -10.64 10.47
N ALA A 130 12.91 -9.65 9.99
CA ALA A 130 12.04 -8.87 10.86
C ALA A 130 10.98 -9.75 11.54
N GLU A 131 10.88 -9.61 12.86
CA GLU A 131 9.95 -10.31 13.76
C GLU A 131 9.02 -9.28 14.40
N PRO A 132 7.92 -8.90 13.73
CA PRO A 132 7.07 -7.80 14.17
C PRO A 132 6.34 -8.07 15.49
N ASP A 133 6.39 -7.10 16.41
CA ASP A 133 5.51 -7.05 17.57
C ASP A 133 4.14 -6.54 17.11
N HIS A 134 3.22 -7.48 16.89
CA HIS A 134 1.87 -7.15 16.42
C HIS A 134 1.06 -6.27 17.38
N ASP A 135 1.36 -6.27 18.67
CA ASP A 135 0.65 -5.43 19.63
C ASP A 135 1.16 -3.99 19.56
N GLU A 136 2.48 -3.79 19.49
CA GLU A 136 3.05 -2.45 19.27
C GLU A 136 2.65 -1.87 17.91
N LEU A 137 2.63 -2.69 16.86
CA LEU A 137 2.16 -2.26 15.54
C LEU A 137 0.69 -1.84 15.55
N ARG A 138 -0.17 -2.46 16.39
CA ARG A 138 -1.55 -1.98 16.57
C ARG A 138 -1.59 -0.61 17.22
N VAL A 139 -0.78 -0.38 18.24
CA VAL A 139 -0.68 0.93 18.91
C VAL A 139 -0.21 2.00 17.91
N LEU A 140 0.83 1.72 17.13
CA LEU A 140 1.29 2.61 16.07
C LEU A 140 0.21 2.88 15.01
N SER A 141 -0.53 1.85 14.59
CA SER A 141 -1.63 2.03 13.64
C SER A 141 -2.74 2.93 14.18
N GLU A 142 -3.11 2.82 15.45
CA GLU A 142 -4.11 3.70 16.06
C GLU A 142 -3.59 5.14 16.25
N GLU A 143 -2.32 5.29 16.63
CA GLU A 143 -1.69 6.59 16.88
C GLU A 143 -1.54 7.43 15.60
N PHE A 144 -1.14 6.80 14.50
CA PHE A 144 -0.88 7.47 13.22
C PHE A 144 -2.03 7.33 12.20
N ASP A 145 -3.15 6.71 12.59
CA ASP A 145 -4.29 6.38 11.72
C ASP A 145 -3.84 5.62 10.46
N LEU A 146 -3.22 4.45 10.67
CA LEU A 146 -2.63 3.63 9.62
C LEU A 146 -3.48 2.41 9.30
N THR A 147 -3.50 2.06 8.02
CA THR A 147 -3.87 0.71 7.56
C THR A 147 -2.78 -0.31 7.92
N GLY A 148 -1.51 0.08 7.85
CA GLY A 148 -0.38 -0.78 8.20
C GLY A 148 0.98 -0.08 8.06
N VAL A 149 2.03 -0.81 8.42
CA VAL A 149 3.43 -0.41 8.22
C VAL A 149 3.98 -1.13 7.00
N TYR A 150 4.53 -0.38 6.06
CA TYR A 150 5.19 -0.89 4.85
C TYR A 150 6.69 -0.65 4.99
N ALA A 151 7.40 -1.68 5.45
CA ALA A 151 8.84 -1.66 5.58
C ALA A 151 9.48 -2.11 4.26
N PHE A 152 10.46 -1.37 3.74
CA PHE A 152 11.04 -1.67 2.42
C PHE A 152 12.55 -1.45 2.37
N SER A 153 13.22 -2.16 1.46
CA SER A 153 14.64 -2.01 1.15
C SER A 153 14.86 -1.83 -0.35
N PHE A 154 15.92 -1.11 -0.71
CA PHE A 154 16.42 -1.04 -2.09
C PHE A 154 17.29 -2.26 -2.48
N ASP A 155 17.69 -3.05 -1.49
CA ASP A 155 18.31 -4.36 -1.72
C ASP A 155 17.20 -5.40 -1.93
N THR A 156 17.23 -6.10 -3.06
CA THR A 156 16.09 -6.87 -3.56
C THR A 156 16.49 -8.31 -3.91
N LEU A 157 15.50 -9.22 -3.86
CA LEU A 157 15.70 -10.62 -4.25
C LEU A 157 15.97 -10.75 -5.76
N GLU A 158 15.28 -9.95 -6.56
CA GLU A 158 15.33 -9.98 -8.03
C GLU A 158 15.95 -8.67 -8.53
N SER A 159 16.99 -8.77 -9.36
CA SER A 159 17.75 -7.60 -9.83
C SER A 159 16.96 -6.60 -10.68
N GLU A 160 15.78 -7.01 -11.19
CA GLU A 160 14.87 -6.15 -11.95
C GLU A 160 13.92 -5.36 -11.04
N SER A 161 13.84 -5.70 -9.75
CA SER A 161 13.01 -5.00 -8.77
C SER A 161 13.74 -3.81 -8.18
N THR A 162 13.07 -2.66 -8.13
CA THR A 162 13.60 -1.44 -7.48
C THR A 162 13.60 -1.56 -5.96
N LEU A 163 12.59 -2.25 -5.40
CA LEU A 163 12.39 -2.36 -3.95
C LEU A 163 11.91 -3.76 -3.58
N HIS A 164 12.22 -4.18 -2.36
CA HIS A 164 11.58 -5.30 -1.68
C HIS A 164 10.83 -4.77 -0.47
N GLY A 165 9.55 -5.11 -0.33
CA GLY A 165 8.69 -4.60 0.74
C GLY A 165 7.97 -5.71 1.51
N ARG A 166 7.71 -5.46 2.79
CA ARG A 166 6.84 -6.26 3.66
C ARG A 166 5.77 -5.37 4.26
N MET A 167 4.53 -5.85 4.32
CA MET A 167 3.38 -5.09 4.80
C MET A 167 2.78 -5.76 6.04
N PHE A 168 2.78 -5.03 7.16
CA PHE A 168 2.22 -5.49 8.43
C PHE A 168 0.97 -4.67 8.77
N ALA A 169 -0.19 -5.34 8.93
CA ALA A 169 -1.46 -4.69 9.24
C ALA A 169 -2.24 -5.40 10.37
N PRO A 170 -1.64 -5.66 11.54
CA PRO A 170 -2.29 -6.42 12.60
C PRO A 170 -3.56 -5.74 13.13
N ALA A 171 -3.67 -4.41 13.06
CA ALA A 171 -4.89 -3.66 13.38
C ALA A 171 -6.07 -4.02 12.45
N ALA A 172 -5.78 -4.38 11.19
CA ALA A 172 -6.77 -4.89 10.24
C ALA A 172 -7.08 -6.39 10.42
N GLY A 173 -6.44 -7.06 11.39
CA GLY A 173 -6.55 -8.50 11.60
C GLY A 173 -5.65 -9.35 10.69
N ILE A 174 -4.71 -8.72 9.98
CA ILE A 174 -3.79 -9.36 9.05
C ILE A 174 -2.38 -9.20 9.61
N PRO A 175 -1.76 -10.24 10.20
CA PRO A 175 -0.40 -10.15 10.74
C PRO A 175 0.60 -9.59 9.72
N GLU A 176 0.60 -10.17 8.52
CA GLU A 176 1.39 -9.75 7.37
C GLU A 176 0.59 -10.06 6.10
N ASP A 177 0.51 -9.09 5.19
CA ASP A 177 -0.13 -9.26 3.87
C ASP A 177 0.95 -9.62 2.84
N PRO A 178 0.81 -10.74 2.10
CA PRO A 178 1.86 -11.19 1.19
C PRO A 178 2.17 -10.21 0.06
N VAL A 179 1.16 -9.49 -0.45
CA VAL A 179 1.33 -8.48 -1.51
C VAL A 179 0.27 -7.39 -1.38
N THR A 180 0.73 -6.16 -1.13
CA THR A 180 -0.15 -5.00 -0.89
C THR A 180 0.08 -3.90 -1.93
N GLY A 181 -0.57 -4.02 -3.09
CA GLY A 181 -0.39 -3.05 -4.19
C GLY A 181 -0.72 -1.60 -3.82
N THR A 182 -1.64 -1.35 -2.89
CA THR A 182 -1.94 -0.01 -2.34
C THR A 182 -0.79 0.55 -1.52
N ALA A 183 -0.10 -0.28 -0.73
CA ALA A 183 1.09 0.15 0.01
C ALA A 183 2.28 0.38 -0.94
N SER A 184 2.44 -0.46 -1.97
CA SER A 184 3.48 -0.28 -2.99
C SER A 184 3.27 1.01 -3.79
N GLY A 185 2.03 1.37 -4.14
CA GLY A 185 1.71 2.63 -4.81
C GLY A 185 1.92 3.86 -3.89
N ALA A 186 1.54 3.77 -2.62
CA ALA A 186 1.86 4.79 -1.62
C ALA A 186 3.37 4.97 -1.43
N CYS A 187 4.14 3.87 -1.43
CA CYS A 187 5.60 3.89 -1.40
C CYS A 187 6.19 4.57 -2.64
N ALA A 188 5.67 4.29 -3.85
CA ALA A 188 6.11 4.97 -5.07
C ALA A 188 5.84 6.49 -5.02
N ALA A 189 4.68 6.90 -4.49
CA ALA A 189 4.37 8.31 -4.28
C ALA A 189 5.31 8.98 -3.27
N TYR A 190 5.61 8.29 -2.17
CA TYR A 190 6.58 8.72 -1.16
C TYR A 190 7.99 8.92 -1.76
N LEU A 191 8.50 7.95 -2.51
CA LEU A 191 9.83 8.05 -3.11
C LEU A 191 9.92 9.18 -4.15
N ARG A 192 8.82 9.45 -4.85
CA ARG A 192 8.72 10.61 -5.74
C ARG A 192 8.72 11.92 -4.95
N TYR A 193 8.03 11.99 -3.81
CA TYR A 193 8.00 13.17 -2.95
C TYR A 193 9.39 13.50 -2.38
N GLU A 194 10.15 12.46 -2.00
CA GLU A 194 11.52 12.57 -1.48
C GLU A 194 12.59 12.73 -2.58
N GLU A 195 12.20 12.81 -3.87
CA GLU A 195 13.12 12.92 -5.02
C GLU A 195 14.17 11.78 -5.05
N ALA A 196 13.84 10.60 -4.52
CA ALA A 196 14.80 9.52 -4.24
C ALA A 196 15.51 8.93 -5.49
N PHE A 197 15.03 9.24 -6.70
CA PHE A 197 15.60 8.78 -7.96
C PHE A 197 15.98 9.91 -8.92
N ASP A 198 15.78 11.18 -8.54
CA ASP A 198 16.11 12.32 -9.39
C ASP A 198 17.59 12.69 -9.21
N GLY A 199 18.46 11.93 -9.89
CA GLY A 199 19.91 12.14 -10.00
C GLY A 199 20.41 12.20 -11.44
#